data_AF-A0A8T1W0C4-F1
#
_entry.id   AF-A0A8T1W0C4-F1
#
_cell.length_a   1.000
_cell.length_b   1.000
_cell.length_c   1.000
_cell.angle_alpha   90.00
_cell.angle_beta   90.00
_cell.angle_gamma   90.00
#
_symmetry.space_group_name_H-M   'P 1'
#
loop_
_entity.id
_entity.type
_entity.pdbx_description
1 polymer ?
#
loop_
_entity_poly.entity_id
_entity_poly.type
_entity_poly.pdbx_seq_one_letter_code
_entity_poly.pdbx_strand_id
1 'polypeptide(L)'
;MRVAAVLAVLLVALATATTDAAEEATACNLACVKGETCKLVEVQCFTTPCNPVPTCVSIATSPPEPVCSKKCPKNEKCQINTADSTQYCLSPCATVRCASGYTCKVEQVQCIRAPCPPVAVCKPVKQGTSPYGQRVLRTTSNTF
;
A
#
# COMPACT_ATOMS: atom_id res chain seq x y z
N MET A 1 43.99 -35.97 70.11
CA MET A 1 43.84 -36.85 68.93
C MET A 1 42.64 -36.34 68.14
N ARG A 2 42.93 -35.45 67.19
CA ARG A 2 42.92 -35.74 65.74
C ARG A 2 41.47 -35.79 65.23
N VAL A 3 40.94 -34.61 64.88
CA VAL A 3 40.82 -34.19 63.46
C VAL A 3 40.07 -35.27 62.68
N ALA A 4 38.75 -35.34 62.87
CA ALA A 4 37.90 -36.28 62.15
C ALA A 4 36.44 -35.80 62.05
N ALA A 5 36.21 -34.49 62.00
CA ALA A 5 34.85 -33.93 61.89
C ALA A 5 34.71 -32.89 60.78
N VAL A 6 35.65 -32.84 59.82
CA VAL A 6 35.66 -31.82 58.77
C VAL A 6 36.11 -32.45 57.46
N LEU A 7 35.32 -33.35 56.83
CA LEU A 7 35.56 -33.79 55.43
C LEU A 7 34.44 -34.70 54.88
N ALA A 8 33.16 -34.36 55.10
CA ALA A 8 32.03 -35.11 54.52
C ALA A 8 30.90 -34.22 53.99
N VAL A 9 31.23 -33.01 53.51
CA VAL A 9 30.26 -32.07 52.90
C VAL A 9 30.70 -31.64 51.49
N LEU A 10 31.52 -32.44 50.80
CA LEU A 10 32.28 -31.97 49.63
C LEU A 10 31.82 -32.48 48.25
N LEU A 11 30.63 -33.07 48.09
CA LEU A 11 30.17 -33.50 46.76
C LEU A 11 28.65 -33.35 46.57
N VAL A 12 28.18 -32.11 46.45
CA VAL A 12 26.86 -31.83 45.85
C VAL A 12 27.01 -30.76 44.78
N ALA A 13 26.52 -31.11 43.59
CA ALA A 13 26.21 -30.24 42.44
C ALA A 13 27.37 -29.66 41.62
N LEU A 14 27.94 -30.47 40.73
CA LEU A 14 28.35 -29.97 39.41
C LEU A 14 27.17 -30.14 38.44
N ALA A 15 26.21 -29.24 38.53
CA ALA A 15 25.19 -29.05 37.51
C ALA A 15 25.65 -27.89 36.60
N THR A 16 25.99 -28.25 35.36
CA THR A 16 25.83 -27.44 34.13
C THR A 16 25.88 -25.92 34.31
N ALA A 17 27.08 -25.34 34.24
CA ALA A 17 27.24 -23.99 33.70
C ALA A 17 27.63 -24.15 32.24
N THR A 18 26.63 -24.36 31.36
CA THR A 18 26.79 -23.89 29.98
C THR A 18 27.00 -22.39 30.11
N THR A 19 28.22 -21.94 29.83
CA THR A 19 28.44 -20.54 29.48
C THR A 19 27.73 -20.32 28.14
N ASP A 20 26.40 -20.20 28.19
CA ASP A 20 25.72 -19.32 27.26
C ASP A 20 26.32 -17.96 27.55
N ALA A 21 27.27 -17.57 26.71
CA ALA A 21 27.68 -16.18 26.59
C ALA A 21 26.38 -15.41 26.45
N ALA A 22 26.02 -14.68 27.50
CA ALA A 22 24.87 -13.81 27.52
C ALA A 22 24.96 -12.94 26.26
N GLU A 23 24.13 -13.25 25.26
CA GLU A 23 23.72 -12.26 24.29
C GLU A 23 23.17 -11.12 25.13
N GLU A 24 23.95 -10.04 25.27
CA GLU A 24 23.39 -8.76 25.63
C GLU A 24 22.27 -8.50 24.62
N ALA A 25 21.03 -8.69 25.05
CA ALA A 25 19.88 -8.31 24.30
C ALA A 25 20.01 -6.81 24.04
N THR A 26 20.44 -6.45 22.82
CA THR A 26 20.68 -5.07 22.41
C THR A 26 19.40 -4.27 22.61
N ALA A 27 19.26 -3.60 23.75
CA ALA A 27 18.09 -2.80 24.04
C ALA A 27 18.19 -1.47 23.30
N CYS A 28 17.09 -1.02 22.70
CA CYS A 28 17.06 0.25 22.00
C CYS A 28 16.88 1.40 23.00
N ASN A 29 18.00 1.94 23.50
CA ASN A 29 18.03 2.99 24.52
C ASN A 29 18.36 4.40 23.97
N LEU A 30 18.29 4.59 22.64
CA LEU A 30 18.61 5.87 22.02
C LEU A 30 17.54 6.92 22.34
N ALA A 31 17.96 8.07 22.86
CA ALA A 31 17.09 9.22 23.04
C ALA A 31 16.85 9.90 21.67
N CYS A 32 15.75 9.54 21.02
CA CYS A 32 15.37 10.10 19.72
C CYS A 32 14.67 11.45 19.88
N VAL A 33 14.78 12.30 18.86
CA VAL A 33 14.09 13.60 18.84
C VAL A 33 12.58 13.42 18.68
N LYS A 34 11.80 14.46 18.98
CA LYS A 34 10.33 14.43 18.86
C LYS A 34 9.92 14.06 17.43
N GLY A 35 9.15 12.99 17.28
CA GLY A 35 8.72 12.46 15.98
C GLY A 35 9.54 11.26 15.48
N GLU A 36 10.49 10.79 16.27
CA GLU A 36 11.27 9.58 16.00
C GLU A 36 11.09 8.54 17.11
N THR A 37 11.33 7.27 16.76
CA THR A 37 11.32 6.15 17.70
C THR A 37 12.55 5.29 17.51
N CYS A 38 13.09 4.77 18.60
CA CYS A 38 14.25 3.89 18.57
C CYS A 38 13.82 2.51 18.06
N LYS A 39 14.45 2.04 16.98
CA LYS A 39 14.31 0.65 16.51
C LYS A 39 15.67 0.01 16.29
N LEU A 40 15.75 -1.28 16.55
CA LEU A 40 16.89 -2.11 16.15
C LEU A 40 16.78 -2.39 14.65
N VAL A 41 17.80 -1.99 13.89
CA VAL A 41 17.87 -2.18 12.44
C VAL A 41 18.90 -3.25 12.14
N GLU A 42 18.50 -4.28 11.40
CA GLU A 42 19.44 -5.28 10.88
C GLU A 42 20.40 -4.64 9.88
N VAL A 43 21.70 -4.86 10.09
CA VAL A 43 22.75 -4.35 9.21
C VAL A 43 23.36 -5.50 8.40
N GLN A 44 23.78 -5.21 7.17
CA GLN A 44 24.63 -6.13 6.43
C GLN A 44 26.04 -6.08 7.03
N CYS A 45 26.53 -7.22 7.52
CA CYS A 45 27.86 -7.33 8.09
C CYS A 45 28.68 -8.41 7.36
N PHE A 46 30.00 -8.28 7.37
CA PHE A 46 30.90 -9.20 6.66
C PHE A 46 31.10 -10.54 7.38
N THR A 47 30.78 -10.61 8.67
CA THR A 47 31.02 -11.78 9.54
C THR A 47 29.88 -11.97 10.54
N THR A 48 29.31 -13.16 10.64
CA THR A 48 28.18 -13.47 11.54
C THR A 48 28.63 -13.81 12.98
N PRO A 49 27.75 -13.60 13.98
CA PRO A 49 26.39 -13.05 13.90
C PRO A 49 26.35 -11.53 13.69
N CYS A 50 25.41 -11.04 12.87
CA CYS A 50 25.18 -9.61 12.68
C CYS A 50 24.27 -9.10 13.79
N ASN A 51 24.82 -8.33 14.73
CA ASN A 51 24.02 -7.71 15.77
C ASN A 51 23.26 -6.50 15.19
N PRO A 52 21.95 -6.39 15.46
CA PRO A 52 21.18 -5.25 14.97
C PRO A 52 21.58 -3.97 15.71
N VAL A 53 21.51 -2.83 15.02
CA VAL A 53 21.99 -1.54 15.52
C VAL A 53 20.82 -0.66 15.97
N PRO A 54 20.84 -0.11 17.20
CA PRO A 54 19.85 0.88 17.64
C PRO A 54 19.89 2.13 16.77
N THR A 55 18.78 2.44 16.10
CA THR A 55 18.66 3.56 15.17
C THR A 55 17.36 4.31 15.42
N CYS A 56 17.40 5.64 15.44
CA CYS A 56 16.20 6.46 15.45
C CYS A 56 15.57 6.48 14.07
N VAL A 57 14.33 6.03 13.97
CA VAL A 57 13.55 6.07 12.73
C VAL A 57 12.36 6.99 12.92
N SER A 58 11.99 7.70 11.86
CA SER A 58 10.80 8.55 11.89
C SER A 58 9.56 7.72 12.24
N ILE A 59 8.82 8.16 13.24
CA ILE A 59 7.47 7.66 13.49
C ILE A 59 6.68 8.12 12.28
N ALA A 60 6.29 7.20 11.39
CA ALA A 60 5.40 7.50 10.30
C ALA A 60 4.10 8.06 10.91
N THR A 61 4.04 9.39 11.01
CA THR A 61 2.94 10.13 11.66
C THR A 61 1.84 10.40 10.63
N SER A 62 2.07 10.05 9.36
CA SER A 62 0.98 9.97 8.39
C SER A 62 0.13 8.74 8.75
N PRO A 63 -1.18 8.93 9.01
CA PRO A 63 -2.11 7.82 8.91
C PRO A 63 -1.83 7.06 7.61
N PRO A 64 -1.93 5.72 7.59
CA PRO A 64 -1.88 5.00 6.32
C PRO A 64 -2.84 5.70 5.36
N GLU A 65 -2.36 6.08 4.17
CA GLU A 65 -3.22 6.72 3.16
C GLU A 65 -4.50 5.89 3.05
N PRO A 66 -5.68 6.52 3.08
CA PRO A 66 -6.91 5.77 3.10
C PRO A 66 -6.96 4.93 1.82
N VAL A 67 -6.90 3.62 1.99
CA VAL A 67 -6.96 2.67 0.88
C VAL A 67 -8.43 2.38 0.61
N CYS A 68 -8.85 2.54 -0.65
CA CYS A 68 -10.22 2.28 -1.04
C CYS A 68 -10.47 0.77 -1.04
N SER A 69 -11.28 0.28 -0.09
CA SER A 69 -11.56 -1.13 0.14
C SER A 69 -12.98 -1.54 -0.32
N LYS A 70 -13.81 -0.56 -0.67
CA LYS A 70 -15.18 -0.79 -1.17
C LYS A 70 -15.16 -1.52 -2.51
N LYS A 71 -15.86 -2.65 -2.56
CA LYS A 71 -16.08 -3.41 -3.79
C LYS A 71 -17.07 -2.68 -4.67
N CYS A 72 -16.62 -2.22 -5.83
CA CYS A 72 -17.46 -1.55 -6.81
C CYS A 72 -18.00 -2.52 -7.88
N PRO A 73 -19.15 -2.17 -8.50
CA PRO A 73 -19.64 -2.84 -9.70
C PRO A 73 -18.59 -2.85 -10.82
N LYS A 74 -18.81 -3.74 -11.80
CA LYS A 74 -17.93 -3.83 -12.97
C LYS A 74 -17.90 -2.47 -13.68
N ASN A 75 -16.70 -2.04 -14.09
CA ASN A 75 -16.43 -0.78 -14.80
C ASN A 75 -16.54 0.50 -13.96
N GLU A 76 -16.55 0.39 -12.62
CA GLU A 76 -16.46 1.54 -11.72
C GLU A 76 -15.14 1.52 -10.93
N LYS A 77 -14.67 2.72 -10.55
CA LYS A 77 -13.51 2.88 -9.67
C LYS A 77 -13.96 3.26 -8.28
N CYS A 78 -13.33 2.64 -7.29
CA CYS A 78 -13.44 3.08 -5.91
C CYS A 78 -12.69 4.41 -5.75
N GLN A 79 -13.37 5.41 -5.22
CA GLN A 79 -12.78 6.69 -4.84
C GLN A 79 -13.14 7.03 -3.38
N ILE A 80 -12.30 7.84 -2.78
CA ILE A 80 -12.47 8.31 -1.41
C ILE A 80 -12.70 9.81 -1.47
N ASN A 81 -13.78 10.26 -0.85
CA ASN A 81 -14.03 11.66 -0.68
C ASN A 81 -13.07 12.20 0.38
N THR A 82 -12.21 13.15 -0.01
CA THR A 82 -11.18 13.72 0.84
C THR A 82 -11.76 14.48 2.04
N ALA A 83 -13.00 14.96 1.95
CA ALA A 83 -13.61 15.78 3.01
C ALA A 83 -14.12 14.95 4.20
N ASP A 84 -14.68 13.76 3.94
CA ASP A 84 -15.36 12.94 4.95
C ASP A 84 -14.84 11.49 5.00
N SER A 85 -13.81 11.16 4.21
CA SER A 85 -13.25 9.82 4.06
C SER A 85 -14.25 8.75 3.62
N THR A 86 -15.40 9.16 3.07
CA THR A 86 -16.41 8.22 2.57
C THR A 86 -15.97 7.60 1.25
N GLN A 87 -16.23 6.31 1.09
CA GLN A 87 -15.88 5.56 -0.11
C GLN A 87 -17.08 5.44 -1.04
N TYR A 88 -16.89 5.80 -2.31
CA TYR A 88 -17.93 5.74 -3.35
C TYR A 88 -17.39 5.13 -4.64
N CYS A 89 -18.31 4.66 -5.48
CA CYS A 89 -17.96 4.09 -6.78
C CYS A 89 -18.27 5.11 -7.87
N LEU A 90 -17.29 5.40 -8.70
CA LEU A 90 -17.39 6.36 -9.78
C LEU A 90 -17.11 5.69 -11.12
N SER A 91 -18.05 5.83 -12.05
CA SER A 91 -17.83 5.43 -13.43
C SER A 91 -16.83 6.39 -14.10
N PRO A 92 -15.80 5.88 -14.81
CA PRO A 92 -14.90 6.73 -15.60
C PRO A 92 -15.63 7.61 -16.62
N CYS A 93 -16.82 7.20 -17.10
CA CYS A 93 -17.62 7.98 -18.03
C CYS A 93 -18.49 9.06 -17.36
N ALA A 94 -18.59 9.10 -16.03
CA ALA A 94 -19.43 10.07 -15.32
C ALA A 94 -18.95 11.53 -15.50
N THR A 95 -17.66 11.72 -15.73
CA THR A 95 -17.03 13.06 -15.87
C THR A 95 -16.59 13.37 -17.29
N VAL A 96 -16.65 12.40 -18.21
CA VAL A 96 -16.15 12.55 -19.58
C VAL A 96 -17.24 13.03 -20.52
N ARG A 97 -17.00 14.16 -21.18
CA ARG A 97 -17.83 14.67 -22.27
C ARG A 97 -17.18 14.36 -23.60
N CYS A 98 -17.80 13.49 -24.39
CA CYS A 98 -17.35 13.19 -25.76
C CYS A 98 -17.89 14.23 -26.75
N ALA A 99 -17.15 14.46 -27.83
CA ALA A 99 -17.60 15.32 -28.94
C ALA A 99 -18.85 14.74 -29.64
N SER A 100 -19.57 15.58 -30.38
CA SER A 100 -20.73 15.16 -31.17
C SER A 100 -20.37 14.00 -32.10
N GLY A 101 -21.22 12.97 -32.13
CA GLY A 101 -20.97 11.74 -32.89
C GLY A 101 -20.14 10.69 -32.16
N TYR A 102 -19.74 10.93 -30.91
CA TYR A 102 -19.03 9.97 -30.06
C TYR A 102 -19.83 9.65 -28.78
N THR A 103 -19.65 8.43 -28.26
CA THR A 103 -20.22 7.96 -27.00
C THR A 103 -19.11 7.47 -26.08
N CYS A 104 -19.22 7.77 -24.78
CA CYS A 104 -18.26 7.29 -23.80
C CYS A 104 -18.49 5.80 -23.54
N LYS A 105 -17.44 4.99 -23.66
CA LYS A 105 -17.42 3.59 -23.25
C LYS A 105 -16.31 3.37 -22.24
N VAL A 106 -16.62 2.58 -21.22
CA VAL A 106 -15.61 2.15 -20.25
C VAL A 106 -14.90 0.91 -20.77
N GLU A 107 -13.57 0.96 -20.84
CA GLU A 107 -12.74 -0.14 -21.29
C GLU A 107 -11.79 -0.62 -20.20
N GLN A 108 -11.58 -1.93 -20.15
CA GLN A 108 -10.61 -2.55 -19.28
C GLN A 108 -9.26 -2.55 -20.00
N VAL A 109 -8.27 -1.85 -19.44
CA VAL A 109 -6.91 -1.81 -20.00
C VAL A 109 -6.04 -2.92 -19.40
N GLN A 110 -5.04 -3.34 -20.17
CA GLN A 110 -3.95 -4.16 -19.65
C GLN A 110 -2.88 -3.26 -19.05
N CYS A 111 -2.44 -3.59 -17.86
CA CYS A 111 -1.43 -2.86 -17.10
C CYS A 111 -0.42 -3.86 -16.53
N ILE A 112 0.77 -3.38 -16.19
CA ILE A 112 1.89 -4.24 -15.74
C ILE A 112 1.57 -4.89 -14.38
N ARG A 113 0.77 -4.23 -13.53
CA ARG A 113 0.43 -4.69 -12.18
C ARG A 113 -1.07 -4.56 -11.91
N ALA A 114 -1.72 -5.67 -11.56
CA ALA A 114 -3.12 -5.70 -11.18
C ALA A 114 -3.36 -5.04 -9.81
N PRO A 115 -4.57 -4.48 -9.56
CA PRO A 115 -5.73 -4.42 -10.46
C PRO A 115 -5.59 -3.28 -11.49
N CYS A 116 -5.89 -3.59 -12.76
CA CYS A 116 -5.93 -2.56 -13.80
C CYS A 116 -7.23 -1.75 -13.68
N PRO A 117 -7.15 -0.44 -13.45
CA PRO A 117 -8.35 0.36 -13.28
C PRO A 117 -8.99 0.66 -14.66
N PRO A 118 -10.33 0.60 -14.79
CA PRO A 118 -11.02 0.84 -16.06
C PRO A 118 -10.81 2.28 -16.57
N VAL A 119 -10.87 2.52 -17.88
CA VAL A 119 -10.68 3.87 -18.46
C VAL A 119 -11.86 4.27 -19.33
N ALA A 120 -12.13 5.57 -19.43
CA ALA A 120 -13.14 6.11 -20.34
C ALA A 120 -12.54 6.35 -21.73
N VAL A 121 -13.21 5.86 -22.76
CA VAL A 121 -12.82 6.01 -24.16
C VAL A 121 -14.01 6.51 -24.97
N CYS A 122 -13.85 7.63 -25.66
CA CYS A 122 -14.85 8.12 -26.60
C CYS A 122 -14.78 7.32 -27.90
N LYS A 123 -15.87 6.63 -28.25
CA LYS A 123 -15.97 5.84 -29.49
C LYS A 123 -17.03 6.42 -30.42
N PRO A 124 -16.84 6.34 -31.75
CA PRO A 124 -17.86 6.78 -32.70
C PRO A 124 -19.19 6.07 -32.43
N VAL A 125 -20.28 6.82 -32.44
CA VAL A 125 -21.62 6.24 -32.50
C VAL A 125 -21.73 5.60 -33.87
N LYS A 126 -21.97 4.28 -33.94
CA LYS A 126 -22.19 3.60 -35.23
C LYS A 126 -23.32 4.32 -35.95
N GLN A 127 -23.01 4.91 -37.11
CA GLN A 127 -23.98 5.57 -37.98
C GLN A 127 -25.03 4.52 -38.36
N GLY A 128 -26.23 4.66 -37.81
CA GLY A 128 -27.32 3.71 -38.01
C GLY A 128 -28.53 4.00 -37.14
N THR A 129 -28.34 4.65 -35.99
CA THR A 129 -29.44 5.03 -35.07
C THR A 129 -29.19 6.36 -34.37
N SER A 130 -28.62 7.36 -35.06
CA SER A 130 -28.62 8.73 -34.54
C SER A 130 -29.88 9.46 -35.03
N PRO A 131 -30.85 9.80 -34.16
CA PRO A 131 -32.04 10.56 -34.56
C PRO A 131 -31.74 12.03 -34.95
N TYR A 132 -30.48 12.47 -34.86
CA TYR A 132 -30.08 13.86 -35.09
C TYR A 132 -29.21 14.07 -36.36
N GLY A 133 -28.97 13.03 -37.16
CA GLY A 133 -28.12 13.10 -38.37
C GLY A 133 -28.80 13.65 -39.63
N GLN A 134 -30.12 13.83 -39.65
CA GLN A 134 -30.85 14.33 -40.82
C GLN A 134 -31.44 15.72 -40.58
N ARG A 135 -30.58 16.72 -40.33
CA ARG A 135 -30.90 18.06 -40.83
C ARG A 135 -30.27 18.17 -42.21
N VAL A 136 -31.05 17.71 -43.19
CA VAL A 136 -30.85 18.01 -44.61
C VAL A 136 -30.67 19.52 -44.73
N LEU A 137 -29.47 19.95 -45.10
CA LEU A 137 -29.27 21.26 -45.70
C LEU A 137 -30.08 21.25 -47.00
N ARG A 138 -31.34 21.69 -46.92
CA ARG A 138 -32.09 22.13 -48.11
C ARG A 138 -31.41 23.40 -48.58
N THR A 139 -30.37 23.26 -49.38
CA THR A 139 -29.89 24.36 -50.21
C THR A 139 -30.99 24.65 -51.20
N THR A 140 -31.75 25.71 -50.96
CA THR A 140 -32.68 26.26 -51.94
C THR A 140 -31.87 26.69 -53.16
N SER A 141 -31.94 25.91 -54.24
CA SER A 141 -31.63 26.40 -55.58
C SER A 141 -32.63 27.50 -55.91
N ASN A 142 -32.20 28.75 -55.78
CA ASN A 142 -32.86 29.86 -56.47
C ASN A 142 -32.18 30.01 -57.83
N THR A 143 -32.85 29.51 -58.86
CA THR A 143 -32.66 29.93 -60.25
C THR A 143 -33.93 30.65 -60.66
N PHE A 144 -33.86 31.98 -60.75
CA PHE A 144 -34.75 32.83 -61.54
C PHE A 144 -33.99 34.08 -61.96
#